data_AF-A0A6B7KWF0-F1
#
_entry.id   AF-A0A6B7KWF0-F1
#
_cell.length_a   1.000
_cell.length_b   1.000
_cell.length_c   1.000
_cell.angle_alpha   90.00
_cell.angle_beta   90.00
_cell.angle_gamma   90.00
#
_symmetry.space_group_name_H-M   'P 1'
#
loop_
_entity.id
_entity.type
_entity.pdbx_description
1 polymer ?
#
loop_
_entity_poly.entity_id
_entity_poly.type
_entity_poly.pdbx_seq_one_letter_code
_entity_poly.pdbx_strand_id
1 'polypeptide(L)' 'MSSVPFYKNSLYRKMIKKEFNIITIENDLKFSSVHPSENQFNFNRSDKIIQFAKKNDIKV' A
#
# COMPACT_ATOMS: atom_id res chain seq x y z
N MET A 1 6.82 1.07 -11.39
CA MET A 1 6.48 2.17 -10.47
C MET A 1 5.11 1.89 -9.89
N SER A 2 5.03 1.64 -8.59
CA SER A 2 3.79 1.36 -7.87
C SER A 2 3.94 2.01 -6.49
N SER A 3 2.92 2.78 -6.05
CA SER A 3 2.85 3.44 -4.73
C SER A 3 3.92 4.49 -4.38
N VAL A 4 4.60 5.09 -5.37
CA VAL A 4 5.65 6.11 -5.14
C VAL A 4 5.17 7.27 -4.24
N PRO A 5 3.95 7.83 -4.40
CA PRO A 5 3.46 8.88 -3.52
C PRO A 5 3.38 8.43 -2.06
N PHE A 6 2.93 7.20 -1.81
CA PHE A 6 2.84 6.64 -0.45
C PHE A 6 4.20 6.55 0.23
N TYR A 7 5.25 6.11 -0.49
CA TYR A 7 6.58 5.93 0.11
C TYR A 7 7.36 7.24 0.26
N LYS A 8 7.32 8.10 -0.76
CA LYS A 8 8.20 9.28 -0.83
C LYS A 8 7.58 10.56 -0.28
N ASN A 9 6.25 10.64 -0.17
CA ASN A 9 5.57 11.88 0.21
C ASN A 9 4.89 11.77 1.58
N SER A 10 5.45 12.46 2.58
CA SER A 10 4.86 12.51 3.93
C SER A 10 3.56 13.29 3.99
N LEU A 11 3.38 14.34 3.18
CA LEU A 11 2.13 15.11 3.13
C LEU A 11 1.00 14.25 2.57
N TYR A 12 1.28 13.43 1.56
CA TYR A 12 0.32 12.47 1.01
C TYR A 12 -0.19 11.51 2.10
N ARG A 13 0.73 10.92 2.89
CA ARG A 13 0.35 10.08 4.03
C ARG A 13 -0.43 10.83 5.10
N LYS A 14 -0.10 12.10 5.39
CA LYS A 14 -0.85 12.93 6.34
C LYS A 14 -2.28 13.20 5.85
N MET A 15 -2.44 13.51 4.57
CA MET A 15 -3.75 13.74 3.95
C MET A 15 -4.62 12.48 4.01
N ILE A 16 -4.06 11.30 3.69
CA ILE A 16 -4.79 10.04 3.78
C ILE A 16 -5.36 9.84 5.19
N LYS A 17 -4.53 9.99 6.22
CA LYS A 17 -4.96 9.82 7.63
C LYS A 17 -6.02 10.83 8.08
N LYS A 18 -6.03 12.02 7.48
CA LYS A 18 -6.91 13.12 7.89
C LYS A 18 -8.27 13.05 7.20
N GLU A 19 -8.30 12.65 5.93
CA GLU A 19 -9.46 12.83 5.06
C GLU A 19 -10.14 11.52 4.63
N PHE A 20 -9.53 10.34 4.88
CA PHE A 20 -10.06 9.05 4.41
C PHE A 20 -10.03 7.96 5.48
N ASN A 21 -10.99 7.04 5.40
CA ASN A 21 -11.12 5.87 6.30
C ASN A 21 -11.11 4.52 5.54
N ILE A 22 -10.93 4.54 4.23
CA ILE A 22 -10.75 3.35 3.37
C ILE A 22 -9.81 3.67 2.22
N ILE A 23 -8.94 2.72 1.84
CA ILE A 23 -8.01 2.86 0.71
C ILE A 23 -7.92 1.55 -0.08
N THR A 24 -7.65 1.63 -1.39
CA THR A 24 -7.35 0.47 -2.24
C THR A 24 -5.88 0.50 -2.66
N ILE A 25 -5.21 -0.65 -2.59
CA ILE A 25 -3.80 -0.76 -3.03
C ILE A 25 -3.76 -0.86 -4.56
N GLU A 26 -3.40 0.25 -5.20
CA GLU A 26 -3.55 0.43 -6.65
C GLU A 26 -2.82 -0.64 -7.50
N ASN A 27 -1.59 -0.99 -7.13
CA ASN A 27 -0.72 -1.83 -7.98
C ASN A 27 0.06 -2.91 -7.22
N ASP A 28 0.39 -2.70 -5.95
CA ASP A 28 1.25 -3.64 -5.19
C ASP A 28 0.57 -4.99 -4.89
N LEU A 29 -0.75 -5.11 -5.07
CA LEU A 29 -1.49 -6.38 -4.99
C LEU A 29 -1.84 -6.99 -6.35
N LYS A 30 -1.46 -6.37 -7.48
CA LYS A 30 -1.66 -6.98 -8.81
C LYS A 30 -0.80 -8.24 -8.93
N PHE A 31 -1.27 -9.19 -9.75
CA PHE A 31 -0.66 -10.52 -9.84
C PHE A 31 0.84 -10.47 -10.13
N SER A 32 1.29 -9.69 -11.12
CA SER A 32 2.72 -9.55 -11.44
C SER A 32 3.56 -8.88 -10.35
N SER A 33 2.94 -8.12 -9.44
CA SER A 33 3.60 -7.53 -8.28
C SER A 33 3.77 -8.54 -7.15
N VAL A 34 2.73 -9.36 -6.92
CA VAL A 34 2.67 -10.35 -5.84
C VAL A 34 3.38 -11.65 -6.21
N HIS A 35 3.25 -12.10 -7.46
CA HIS A 35 3.78 -13.35 -7.98
C HIS A 35 4.57 -13.07 -9.26
N PRO A 36 5.80 -12.50 -9.15
CA PRO A 36 6.59 -12.11 -10.32
C PRO A 36 7.15 -13.31 -11.11
N SER A 37 7.28 -14.47 -10.48
CA SER A 37 7.78 -15.70 -11.09
C SER A 37 7.29 -16.93 -10.33
N GLU A 38 7.38 -18.10 -10.96
CA GLU A 38 6.93 -19.35 -10.37
C GLU A 38 7.55 -19.58 -8.98
N ASN A 39 6.70 -19.97 -8.01
CA ASN A 39 7.08 -20.18 -6.61
C ASN A 39 7.72 -18.97 -5.88
N GLN A 40 7.63 -17.76 -6.42
CA GLN A 40 8.13 -16.54 -5.77
C GLN A 40 6.97 -15.59 -5.46
N PHE A 41 6.80 -15.26 -4.18
CA PHE A 41 5.79 -14.32 -3.72
C PHE A 41 6.42 -13.09 -3.05
N ASN A 42 5.89 -11.90 -3.30
CA ASN A 42 6.38 -10.64 -2.73
C ASN A 42 5.24 -9.74 -2.23
N PHE A 43 5.00 -9.78 -0.93
CA PHE A 43 4.03 -8.92 -0.25
C PHE A 43 4.66 -7.72 0.48
N ASN A 44 5.98 -7.54 0.39
CA ASN A 44 6.70 -6.54 1.19
C ASN A 44 6.20 -5.10 0.98
N ARG A 45 5.72 -4.77 -0.22
CA ARG A 45 5.18 -3.44 -0.51
C ARG A 45 3.75 -3.29 -0.01
N SER A 46 2.88 -4.26 -0.27
CA SER A 46 1.50 -4.24 0.23
C SER A 46 1.46 -4.21 1.76
N ASP A 47 2.35 -4.96 2.42
CA ASP A 47 2.39 -5.05 3.88
C ASP A 47 2.68 -3.71 4.54
N LYS A 48 3.53 -2.87 3.94
CA LYS A 48 3.81 -1.52 4.46
C LYS A 48 2.58 -0.61 4.38
N ILE A 49 1.77 -0.74 3.33
CA ILE A 49 0.53 0.03 3.16
C ILE A 49 -0.53 -0.48 4.13
N ILE A 50 -0.67 -1.80 4.28
CA ILE A 50 -1.59 -2.43 5.23
C ILE A 50 -1.23 -2.05 6.67
N GLN A 51 0.05 -2.07 7.05
CA GLN A 51 0.50 -1.66 8.39
C GLN A 51 0.18 -0.20 8.67
N PHE A 52 0.39 0.68 7.68
CA PHE A 52 -0.03 2.07 7.78
C PHE A 52 -1.55 2.18 7.99
N ALA A 53 -2.36 1.46 7.21
CA ALA A 53 -3.80 1.52 7.31
C ALA A 53 -4.29 1.04 8.69
N LYS A 54 -3.82 -0.13 9.14
CA LYS A 54 -4.11 -0.68 10.48
C LYS A 54 -3.74 0.28 11.60
N LYS A 55 -2.58 0.94 11.52
CA LYS A 55 -2.12 1.89 12.55
C LYS A 55 -3.01 3.15 12.66
N ASN A 56 -3.81 3.46 11.65
CA ASN A 56 -4.64 4.67 11.61
C ASN A 56 -6.12 4.35 11.44
N ASP A 57 -6.53 3.11 11.75
CA ASP A 57 -7.92 2.64 11.67
C ASP A 57 -8.56 2.84 10.28
N ILE A 58 -7.75 2.72 9.22
CA ILE A 58 -8.18 2.82 7.83
C ILE A 58 -8.46 1.41 7.30
N LYS A 59 -9.62 1.21 6.68
CA LYS A 59 -9.97 -0.03 5.98
C LYS A 59 -9.16 -0.18 4.69
N VAL A 60 -8.83 -1.42 4.33
CA VAL A 60 -8.16 -1.77 3.06
C VAL A 60 -8.98 -2.86 2.37
#